data_AF-A0A0N4Y9C4-F1
#
_entry.id   AF-A0A0N4Y9C4-F1
#
_cell.length_a   1.000
_cell.length_b   1.000
_cell.length_c   1.000
_cell.angle_alpha   90.00
_cell.angle_beta   90.00
_cell.angle_gamma   90.00
#
_symmetry.space_group_name_H-M   'P 1'
#
loop_
_entity.id
_entity.type
_entity.pdbx_description
1 polymer ?
#
loop_
_entity_poly.entity_id
_entity_poly.type
_entity_poly.pdbx_seq_one_letter_code
_entity_poly.pdbx_strand_id
1 'polypeptide(L)'
;MAAIDTEKKISSCPPHYPTACCELFHASTASYVTAALQLFLLVLLGLTYYILEQKGFLVNPEAFRPVVASMGTLYGIGAIVAVIGVATERRSLVNAHVTIVTSLMVFTDLIAVSVILIMAIGNRVEFTNSIPSHFCNEQKFYAVFGPFWMYMGAFCLHITVAINMCCMQPYNSFINFIEVSVTFFRFHEPRNKTELL
;
A
#
# COMPACT_ATOMS: atom_id res chain seq x y z
N MET A 1 22.52 34.67 -40.89
CA MET A 1 23.93 34.62 -40.44
C MET A 1 23.92 35.06 -38.97
N ALA A 2 24.04 34.26 -37.93
CA ALA A 2 24.16 32.82 -37.76
C ALA A 2 23.25 32.44 -36.58
N ALA A 3 22.48 31.36 -36.72
CA ALA A 3 21.72 30.78 -35.62
C ALA A 3 22.67 29.97 -34.75
N ILE A 4 22.59 30.20 -33.44
CA ILE A 4 23.32 29.52 -32.39
C ILE A 4 22.75 28.10 -32.31
N ASP A 5 23.48 27.11 -32.83
CA ASP A 5 23.14 25.71 -32.63
C ASP A 5 23.35 25.38 -31.15
N THR A 6 22.23 25.29 -30.47
CA THR A 6 22.12 24.93 -29.07
C THR A 6 22.41 23.44 -28.96
N GLU A 7 23.48 23.13 -28.24
CA GLU A 7 23.89 21.80 -27.84
C GLU A 7 22.72 21.06 -27.18
N LYS A 8 22.00 20.27 -27.97
CA LYS A 8 20.90 19.43 -27.52
C LYS A 8 21.51 18.27 -26.74
N LYS A 9 21.74 18.49 -25.44
CA LYS A 9 22.06 17.43 -24.48
C LYS A 9 20.88 16.45 -24.46
N ILE A 10 20.96 15.42 -25.29
CA ILE A 10 20.08 14.25 -25.25
C ILE A 10 20.38 13.55 -23.92
N SER A 11 19.68 13.98 -22.87
CA SER A 11 19.66 13.28 -21.59
C SER A 11 18.84 12.01 -21.76
N SER A 12 19.50 10.92 -22.15
CA SER A 12 18.94 9.60 -22.41
C SER A 12 18.58 8.81 -21.13
N CYS A 13 18.15 9.49 -20.07
CA CYS A 13 17.67 8.85 -18.85
C CYS A 13 16.18 9.21 -18.67
N PRO A 14 15.25 8.23 -18.63
CA PRO A 14 13.87 8.52 -18.25
C PRO A 14 13.84 9.11 -16.84
N PRO A 15 12.84 9.92 -16.46
CA PRO A 15 12.83 10.58 -15.16
C PRO A 15 12.81 9.52 -14.04
N HIS A 16 13.91 9.41 -13.29
CA HIS A 16 14.15 8.40 -12.25
C HIS A 16 13.54 8.78 -10.88
N TYR A 17 12.74 9.83 -10.83
CA TYR A 17 12.13 10.33 -9.60
C TYR A 17 10.68 9.83 -9.50
N PRO A 18 10.32 9.14 -8.40
CA PRO A 18 8.94 8.72 -8.17
C PRO A 18 8.06 9.94 -7.92
N THR A 19 6.89 9.99 -8.57
CA THR A 19 5.92 11.08 -8.39
C THR A 19 5.37 11.13 -6.95
N ALA A 20 4.97 12.33 -6.52
CA ALA A 20 4.15 12.66 -5.36
C ALA A 20 4.78 12.70 -3.95
N CYS A 21 5.56 11.71 -3.49
CA CYS A 21 6.06 11.69 -2.09
C CYS A 21 7.59 11.60 -1.91
N CYS A 22 8.32 11.20 -2.95
CA CYS A 22 9.77 10.98 -2.87
C CYS A 22 10.53 11.55 -4.09
N GLU A 23 10.02 12.63 -4.68
CA GLU A 23 10.61 13.27 -5.87
C GLU A 23 12.05 13.78 -5.66
N LEU A 24 12.51 13.88 -4.41
CA LEU A 24 13.88 14.25 -4.06
C LEU A 24 14.82 13.05 -3.84
N PHE A 25 14.30 11.83 -3.74
CA PHE A 25 15.07 10.64 -3.42
C PHE A 25 15.29 9.76 -4.65
N HIS A 26 16.48 9.14 -4.72
CA HIS A 26 16.73 8.06 -5.67
C HIS A 26 15.74 6.90 -5.42
N ALA A 27 15.31 6.21 -6.47
CA ALA A 27 14.25 5.19 -6.41
C ALA A 27 14.49 4.09 -5.35
N SER A 28 15.75 3.75 -5.08
CA SER A 28 16.14 2.81 -4.01
C SER A 28 15.93 3.39 -2.61
N THR A 29 16.34 4.63 -2.34
CA THR A 29 16.12 5.28 -1.04
C THR A 29 14.63 5.51 -0.78
N ALA A 30 13.89 5.93 -1.81
CA ALA A 30 12.45 6.13 -1.74
C ALA A 30 11.71 4.84 -1.32
N SER A 31 12.11 3.69 -1.85
CA SER A 31 11.49 2.41 -1.52
C SER A 31 11.80 1.94 -0.09
N TYR A 32 12.99 2.21 0.46
CA TYR A 32 13.26 1.96 1.89
C TYR A 32 12.45 2.85 2.83
N VAL A 33 12.36 4.16 2.54
CA VAL A 33 11.54 5.10 3.31
C VAL A 33 10.08 4.66 3.29
N THR A 34 9.62 4.19 2.14
CA THR A 34 8.25 3.71 1.98
C THR A 34 7.99 2.42 2.77
N ALA A 35 8.92 1.45 2.75
CA ALA A 35 8.83 0.25 3.57
C ALA A 35 8.75 0.59 5.07
N ALA A 36 9.55 1.55 5.53
CA ALA A 36 9.51 2.03 6.91
C ALA A 36 8.16 2.68 7.26
N LEU A 37 7.62 3.51 6.35
CA LEU A 37 6.30 4.12 6.52
C LEU A 37 5.17 3.08 6.56
N GLN A 38 5.22 2.06 5.71
CA GLN A 38 4.26 0.95 5.71
C GLN A 38 4.30 0.15 7.02
N LEU A 39 5.50 -0.14 7.55
CA LEU A 39 5.65 -0.78 8.86
C LEU A 39 5.13 0.10 10.00
N PHE A 40 5.39 1.41 9.94
CA PHE A 40 4.86 2.34 10.92
C PHE A 40 3.33 2.39 10.92
N LEU A 41 2.70 2.44 9.74
CA LEU A 41 1.24 2.38 9.60
C LEU A 41 0.67 1.06 10.12
N LEU A 42 1.34 -0.07 9.87
CA LEU A 42 0.95 -1.37 10.41
C LEU A 42 0.96 -1.37 11.95
N VAL A 43 1.99 -0.78 12.57
CA VAL A 43 2.08 -0.65 14.03
C VAL A 43 0.97 0.25 14.57
N LEU A 44 0.69 1.38 13.93
CA LEU A 44 -0.41 2.27 14.32
C LEU A 44 -1.77 1.58 14.23
N LEU A 45 -2.01 0.80 13.17
CA LEU A 45 -3.25 0.03 13.01
C LEU A 45 -3.39 -1.04 14.09
N GLY A 46 -2.30 -1.77 14.39
CA GLY A 46 -2.27 -2.77 15.46
C GLY A 46 -2.51 -2.17 16.84
N LEU A 47 -1.91 -1.03 17.15
CA LEU A 47 -2.15 -0.27 18.39
C LEU A 47 -3.60 0.21 18.48
N THR A 48 -4.15 0.71 17.39
CA THR A 48 -5.56 1.16 17.33
C THR A 48 -6.50 0.00 17.63
N TYR A 49 -6.29 -1.15 16.98
CA TYR A 49 -7.06 -2.36 17.24
C TYR A 49 -6.95 -2.80 18.70
N TYR A 50 -5.73 -2.83 19.24
CA TYR A 50 -5.47 -3.20 20.64
C TYR A 50 -6.20 -2.29 21.63
N ILE A 51 -6.19 -0.96 21.40
CA ILE A 51 -6.90 0.00 22.25
C ILE A 51 -8.42 -0.22 22.15
N LEU A 52 -8.96 -0.44 20.96
CA LEU A 52 -10.39 -0.71 20.76
C LEU A 52 -10.83 -1.99 21.47
N GLU A 53 -10.01 -3.04 21.42
CA GLU A 53 -10.25 -4.28 22.13
C GLU A 53 -10.19 -4.08 23.65
N GLN A 54 -9.13 -3.46 24.18
CA GLN A 54 -8.95 -3.21 25.62
C GLN A 54 -10.05 -2.34 26.22
N LYS A 55 -10.53 -1.35 25.48
CA LYS A 55 -11.63 -0.47 25.90
C LYS A 55 -13.01 -1.10 25.69
N GLY A 56 -13.07 -2.32 25.14
CA GLY A 56 -14.31 -3.07 24.91
C GLY A 56 -15.24 -2.38 23.92
N PHE A 57 -14.67 -1.78 22.85
CA PHE A 57 -15.43 -1.32 21.69
C PHE A 57 -15.84 -2.49 20.79
N LEU A 58 -15.07 -3.58 20.79
CA LEU A 58 -15.40 -4.81 20.08
C LEU A 58 -16.15 -5.75 21.03
N VAL A 59 -17.38 -6.14 20.65
CA VAL A 59 -18.22 -7.06 21.43
C VAL A 59 -17.77 -8.49 21.20
N ASN A 60 -17.37 -8.82 19.98
CA ASN A 60 -16.89 -10.14 19.60
C ASN A 60 -15.47 -10.05 19.00
N PRO A 61 -14.43 -9.92 19.83
CA PRO A 61 -13.05 -9.81 19.35
C PRO A 61 -12.56 -11.07 18.64
N GLU A 62 -13.10 -12.25 18.99
CA GLU A 62 -12.73 -13.55 18.40
C GLU A 62 -13.02 -13.61 16.89
N ALA A 63 -14.04 -12.89 16.41
CA ALA A 63 -14.31 -12.79 14.98
C ALA A 63 -13.29 -11.90 14.24
N PHE A 64 -12.77 -10.87 14.89
CA PHE A 64 -11.85 -9.90 14.28
C PHE A 64 -10.39 -10.32 14.35
N ARG A 65 -9.97 -10.99 15.43
CA ARG A 65 -8.59 -11.45 15.64
C ARG A 65 -7.99 -12.19 14.45
N PRO A 66 -8.62 -13.22 13.84
CA PRO A 66 -8.04 -13.93 12.71
C PRO A 66 -7.92 -13.04 11.45
N VAL A 67 -8.88 -12.15 11.23
CA VAL A 67 -8.85 -11.22 10.08
C VAL A 67 -7.73 -10.20 10.24
N VAL A 68 -7.62 -9.58 11.41
CA VAL A 68 -6.57 -8.58 11.70
C VAL A 68 -5.19 -9.25 11.72
N ALA A 69 -5.06 -10.44 12.29
CA ALA A 69 -3.81 -11.19 12.31
C ALA A 69 -3.36 -11.63 10.90
N SER A 70 -4.28 -12.15 10.07
CA SER A 70 -3.94 -12.53 8.68
C SER A 70 -3.58 -11.31 7.83
N MET A 71 -4.33 -10.22 7.93
CA MET A 71 -4.00 -8.97 7.23
C MET A 71 -2.64 -8.41 7.69
N GLY A 72 -2.39 -8.39 9.00
CA GLY A 72 -1.14 -7.88 9.56
C GLY A 72 0.08 -8.74 9.20
N THR A 73 -0.06 -10.07 9.19
CA THR A 73 1.02 -10.97 8.76
C THR A 73 1.34 -10.83 7.28
N LEU A 74 0.33 -10.76 6.41
CA LEU A 74 0.53 -10.52 4.97
C LEU A 74 1.19 -9.16 4.71
N TYR A 75 0.81 -8.11 5.44
CA TYR A 75 1.47 -6.80 5.36
C TYR A 75 2.93 -6.85 5.83
N GLY A 76 3.20 -7.50 6.97
CA GLY A 76 4.54 -7.64 7.52
C GLY A 76 5.47 -8.45 6.62
N ILE A 77 5.01 -9.61 6.13
CA ILE A 77 5.74 -10.44 5.15
C ILE A 77 5.98 -9.63 3.88
N GLY A 78 4.96 -8.92 3.39
CA GLY A 78 5.07 -8.02 2.26
C GLY A 78 6.22 -7.03 2.44
N ALA A 79 6.25 -6.30 3.57
CA ALA A 79 7.30 -5.31 3.83
C ALA A 79 8.71 -5.94 3.85
N ILE A 80 8.87 -7.12 4.46
CA ILE A 80 10.16 -7.84 4.46
C ILE A 80 10.58 -8.21 3.03
N VAL A 81 9.65 -8.76 2.24
CA VAL A 81 9.88 -9.10 0.83
C VAL A 81 10.24 -7.87 0.01
N ALA A 82 9.62 -6.71 0.27
CA ALA A 82 9.95 -5.45 -0.37
C ALA A 82 11.40 -5.04 -0.09
N VAL A 83 11.80 -5.02 1.19
CA VAL A 83 13.16 -4.65 1.61
C VAL A 83 14.21 -5.57 0.98
N ILE A 84 13.97 -6.88 0.98
CA ILE A 84 14.87 -7.86 0.36
C ILE A 84 14.89 -7.68 -1.17
N GLY A 85 13.74 -7.45 -1.79
CA GLY A 85 13.62 -7.22 -3.24
C GLY A 85 14.39 -5.99 -3.70
N VAL A 86 14.35 -4.90 -2.91
CA VAL A 86 15.13 -3.68 -3.16
C VAL A 86 16.62 -3.94 -2.93
N ALA A 87 17.00 -4.60 -1.83
CA ALA A 87 18.41 -4.89 -1.52
C ALA A 87 19.08 -5.86 -2.50
N THR A 88 18.31 -6.78 -3.09
CA THR A 88 18.80 -7.76 -4.07
C THR A 88 18.56 -7.35 -5.52
N GLU A 89 17.98 -6.17 -5.75
CA GLU A 89 17.56 -5.65 -7.06
C GLU A 89 16.72 -6.67 -7.87
N ARG A 90 15.96 -7.52 -7.18
CA ARG A 90 15.13 -8.56 -7.80
C ARG A 90 13.72 -8.06 -8.07
N ARG A 91 13.46 -7.75 -9.35
CA ARG A 91 12.13 -7.34 -9.85
C ARG A 91 10.99 -8.25 -9.40
N SER A 92 11.19 -9.58 -9.42
CA SER A 92 10.13 -10.54 -9.10
C SER A 92 9.66 -10.43 -7.64
N LEU A 93 10.57 -10.14 -6.70
CA LEU A 93 10.22 -9.98 -5.28
C LEU A 93 9.46 -8.68 -5.04
N VAL A 94 9.90 -7.57 -5.66
CA VAL A 94 9.21 -6.28 -5.54
C VAL A 94 7.82 -6.36 -6.19
N ASN A 95 7.69 -7.00 -7.35
CA ASN A 95 6.39 -7.25 -7.99
C ASN A 95 5.46 -8.09 -7.10
N ALA A 96 5.98 -9.15 -6.48
CA ALA A 96 5.19 -10.01 -5.59
C ALA A 96 4.67 -9.20 -4.38
N HIS A 97 5.52 -8.38 -3.76
CA HIS A 97 5.09 -7.45 -2.71
C HIS A 97 3.96 -6.52 -3.20
N VAL A 98 4.17 -5.89 -4.36
CA VAL A 98 3.18 -4.95 -4.94
C VAL A 98 1.84 -5.62 -5.15
N THR A 99 1.83 -6.84 -5.69
CA THR A 99 0.59 -7.60 -5.89
C THR A 99 -0.10 -7.95 -4.57
N ILE A 100 0.64 -8.45 -3.58
CA ILE A 100 0.09 -8.80 -2.27
C ILE A 100 -0.55 -7.56 -1.62
N VAL A 101 0.19 -6.46 -1.50
CA VAL A 101 -0.31 -5.24 -0.85
C VAL A 101 -1.49 -4.65 -1.61
N THR A 102 -1.48 -4.68 -2.94
CA THR A 102 -2.61 -4.22 -3.77
C THR A 102 -3.86 -5.08 -3.56
N SER A 103 -3.73 -6.41 -3.47
CA SER A 103 -4.87 -7.28 -3.17
C SER A 103 -5.47 -7.01 -1.78
N LEU A 104 -4.63 -6.75 -0.77
CA LEU A 104 -5.10 -6.38 0.57
C LEU A 104 -5.80 -5.01 0.58
N MET A 105 -5.29 -4.06 -0.20
CA MET A 105 -5.93 -2.74 -0.36
C MET A 105 -7.33 -2.87 -0.95
N VAL A 106 -7.49 -3.63 -2.04
CA VAL A 106 -8.80 -3.89 -2.66
C VAL A 106 -9.74 -4.59 -1.67
N PHE A 107 -9.25 -5.59 -0.93
CA PHE A 107 -10.06 -6.26 0.09
C PHE A 107 -10.52 -5.30 1.19
N THR A 108 -9.66 -4.38 1.62
CA THR A 108 -9.99 -3.35 2.63
C THR A 108 -11.04 -2.37 2.11
N ASP A 109 -10.91 -1.93 0.85
CA ASP A 109 -11.91 -1.07 0.21
C ASP A 109 -13.26 -1.77 0.05
N LEU A 110 -13.27 -3.07 -0.27
CA LEU A 110 -14.51 -3.87 -0.32
C LEU A 110 -15.20 -3.93 1.05
N ILE A 111 -14.43 -4.04 2.14
CA ILE A 111 -14.97 -3.96 3.51
C ILE A 111 -15.55 -2.56 3.77
N ALA A 112 -14.84 -1.49 3.42
CA ALA A 112 -15.31 -0.11 3.61
C ALA A 112 -16.63 0.15 2.87
N VAL A 113 -16.72 -0.26 1.60
CA VAL A 113 -17.95 -0.19 0.80
C VAL A 113 -19.07 -1.02 1.43
N SER A 114 -18.76 -2.22 1.94
CA SER A 114 -19.74 -3.07 2.62
C SER A 114 -20.32 -2.41 3.87
N VAL A 115 -19.50 -1.71 4.66
CA VAL A 115 -19.96 -0.94 5.83
C VAL A 115 -20.91 0.20 5.41
N ILE A 116 -20.58 0.92 4.34
CA ILE A 116 -21.44 1.98 3.80
C ILE A 116 -22.77 1.40 3.31
N LEU A 117 -22.75 0.26 2.62
CA LEU A 117 -23.96 -0.42 2.14
C LEU A 117 -24.84 -0.94 3.27
N ILE A 118 -24.25 -1.56 4.30
CA ILE A 118 -24.96 -2.02 5.50
C ILE A 118 -25.72 -0.85 6.11
N MET A 119 -25.09 0.30 6.24
CA MET A 119 -25.75 1.46 6.81
C MET A 119 -26.78 2.10 5.86
N ALA A 120 -26.52 2.17 4.55
CA ALA A 120 -27.49 2.68 3.59
C ALA A 120 -28.78 1.85 3.55
N ILE A 121 -28.68 0.54 3.78
CA ILE A 121 -29.80 -0.41 3.80
C ILE A 121 -30.37 -0.58 5.22
N GLY A 122 -29.64 -0.21 6.27
CA GLY A 122 -29.92 -0.56 7.67
C GLY A 122 -31.33 -0.24 8.17
N ASN A 123 -32.01 0.74 7.59
CA ASN A 123 -33.38 1.09 7.98
C ASN A 123 -34.49 0.34 7.19
N ARG A 124 -34.11 -0.44 6.18
CA ARG A 124 -35.02 -1.18 5.28
C ARG A 124 -35.13 -2.67 5.65
N VAL A 125 -34.13 -3.22 6.33
CA VAL A 125 -34.02 -4.66 6.64
C VAL A 125 -33.50 -4.87 8.06
N GLU A 126 -34.27 -5.54 8.92
CA GLU A 126 -33.90 -5.81 10.32
C GLU A 126 -32.58 -6.57 10.46
N PHE A 127 -32.31 -7.51 9.54
CA PHE A 127 -31.06 -8.26 9.51
C PHE A 127 -29.84 -7.32 9.44
N THR A 128 -29.83 -6.41 8.46
CA THR A 128 -28.71 -5.50 8.23
C THR A 128 -28.52 -4.51 9.38
N ASN A 129 -29.60 -4.11 10.05
CA ASN A 129 -29.55 -3.23 11.22
C ASN A 129 -28.87 -3.91 12.44
N SER A 130 -29.02 -5.22 12.57
CA SER A 130 -28.45 -5.97 13.70
C SER A 130 -26.97 -6.30 13.56
N ILE A 131 -26.41 -6.25 12.34
CA ILE A 131 -25.03 -6.65 12.05
C ILE A 131 -24.02 -5.85 12.88
N PRO A 132 -24.04 -4.50 12.90
CA PRO A 132 -23.03 -3.73 13.65
C PRO A 132 -23.06 -4.04 15.15
N SER A 133 -24.25 -4.21 15.75
CA SER A 133 -24.42 -4.53 17.18
C SER A 133 -23.78 -5.85 17.60
N HIS A 134 -23.70 -6.81 16.69
CA HIS A 134 -23.11 -8.13 16.96
C HIS A 134 -21.58 -8.07 17.02
N PHE A 135 -20.97 -7.09 16.36
CA PHE A 135 -19.52 -6.97 16.23
C PHE A 135 -18.94 -5.85 17.09
N CYS A 136 -19.64 -4.72 17.19
CA CYS A 136 -19.19 -3.49 17.81
C CYS A 136 -20.18 -3.01 18.87
N ASN A 137 -19.66 -2.40 19.93
CA ASN A 137 -20.48 -1.79 20.96
C ASN A 137 -20.96 -0.41 20.47
N GLU A 138 -22.12 -0.40 19.84
CA GLU A 138 -22.70 0.81 19.23
C GLU A 138 -22.82 1.96 20.23
N GLN A 139 -23.18 1.68 21.49
CA GLN A 139 -23.34 2.72 22.51
C GLN A 139 -22.03 3.44 22.81
N LYS A 140 -20.92 2.70 22.93
CA LYS A 140 -19.59 3.29 23.15
C LYS A 140 -19.12 4.07 21.94
N PHE A 141 -19.29 3.54 20.73
CA PHE A 141 -18.94 4.27 19.51
C PHE A 141 -19.77 5.54 19.35
N TYR A 142 -21.06 5.47 19.61
CA TYR A 142 -21.97 6.61 19.57
C TYR A 142 -21.61 7.68 20.61
N ALA A 143 -21.22 7.28 21.83
CA ALA A 143 -20.82 8.21 22.87
C ALA A 143 -19.55 9.01 22.53
N VAL A 144 -18.62 8.41 21.78
CA VAL A 144 -17.34 9.04 21.44
C VAL A 144 -17.37 9.78 20.10
N PHE A 145 -17.95 9.15 19.08
CA PHE A 145 -17.91 9.65 17.69
C PHE A 145 -19.27 10.16 17.20
N GLY A 146 -20.33 10.04 18.01
CA GLY A 146 -21.68 10.44 17.66
C GLY A 146 -22.36 9.49 16.66
N PRO A 147 -23.48 9.92 16.05
CA PRO A 147 -24.25 9.10 15.11
C PRO A 147 -23.50 8.75 13.82
N PHE A 148 -22.43 9.47 13.49
CA PHE A 148 -21.66 9.30 12.25
C PHE A 148 -20.48 8.33 12.37
N TRP A 149 -20.34 7.63 13.50
CA TRP A 149 -19.18 6.78 13.79
C TRP A 149 -18.88 5.72 12.72
N MET A 150 -19.92 5.14 12.10
CA MET A 150 -19.75 4.16 11.01
C MET A 150 -19.17 4.80 9.74
N TYR A 151 -19.60 6.02 9.38
CA TYR A 151 -19.04 6.76 8.25
C TYR A 151 -17.59 7.12 8.50
N MET A 152 -17.26 7.55 9.73
CA MET A 152 -15.89 7.83 10.13
C MET A 152 -15.02 6.59 10.00
N GLY A 153 -15.51 5.41 10.43
CA GLY A 153 -14.80 4.14 10.27
C GLY A 153 -14.52 3.80 8.80
N ALA A 154 -15.54 3.85 7.93
CA ALA A 154 -15.38 3.57 6.51
C ALA A 154 -14.43 4.58 5.82
N PHE A 155 -14.55 5.87 6.16
CA PHE A 155 -13.67 6.93 5.66
C PHE A 155 -12.21 6.73 6.11
N CYS A 156 -11.98 6.35 7.37
CA CYS A 156 -10.65 6.01 7.87
C CYS A 156 -10.03 4.81 7.12
N LEU A 157 -10.83 3.79 6.80
CA LEU A 157 -10.36 2.65 6.00
C LEU A 157 -9.95 3.11 4.58
N HIS A 158 -10.77 3.92 3.91
CA HIS A 158 -10.44 4.45 2.59
C HIS A 158 -9.21 5.36 2.59
N ILE A 159 -9.06 6.25 3.58
CA ILE A 159 -7.84 7.07 3.71
C ILE A 159 -6.62 6.18 3.87
N THR A 160 -6.71 5.13 4.68
CA THR A 160 -5.59 4.21 4.90
C THR A 160 -5.18 3.52 3.60
N VAL A 161 -6.15 3.11 2.77
CA VAL A 161 -5.89 2.55 1.44
C VAL A 161 -5.27 3.60 0.51
N ALA A 162 -5.76 4.84 0.50
CA ALA A 162 -5.21 5.92 -0.32
C ALA A 162 -3.75 6.23 0.04
N ILE A 163 -3.41 6.29 1.33
CA ILE A 163 -2.04 6.48 1.79
C ILE A 163 -1.15 5.32 1.34
N ASN A 164 -1.62 4.08 1.49
CA ASN A 164 -0.89 2.91 1.03
C ASN A 164 -0.70 2.91 -0.50
N MET A 165 -1.66 3.40 -1.27
CA MET A 165 -1.54 3.57 -2.71
C MET A 165 -0.46 4.60 -3.09
N CYS A 166 -0.38 5.73 -2.38
CA CYS A 166 0.71 6.70 -2.54
C CYS A 166 2.07 6.05 -2.26
N CYS A 167 2.14 5.19 -1.23
CA CYS A 167 3.32 4.40 -0.90
C CYS A 167 3.68 3.36 -1.97
N MET A 168 2.77 2.97 -2.86
CA MET A 168 3.10 2.03 -3.94
C MET A 168 3.85 2.66 -5.11
N GLN A 169 3.73 3.99 -5.30
CA GLN A 169 4.32 4.67 -6.45
C GLN A 169 5.85 4.54 -6.51
N PRO A 170 6.61 4.68 -5.41
CA PRO A 170 8.06 4.46 -5.39
C PRO A 170 8.49 3.06 -5.83
N TYR A 171 7.75 2.02 -5.45
CA TYR A 171 8.07 0.65 -5.87
C TYR A 171 7.88 0.45 -7.37
N ASN A 172 6.81 1.00 -7.95
CA ASN A 172 6.58 0.94 -9.39
C ASN A 172 7.68 1.67 -10.18
N SER A 173 8.11 2.83 -9.70
CA SER A 173 9.26 3.54 -10.28
C SER A 173 10.56 2.73 -10.16
N PHE A 174 10.80 2.06 -9.02
CA PHE A 174 11.97 1.20 -8.83
C PHE A 174 11.96 -0.03 -9.75
N ILE A 175 10.80 -0.64 -9.98
CA ILE A 175 10.65 -1.76 -10.94
C ILE A 175 11.03 -1.32 -12.37
N ASN A 176 10.54 -0.15 -12.80
CA ASN A 176 10.88 0.41 -14.11
C ASN A 176 12.38 0.73 -14.22
N PHE A 177 13.00 1.20 -13.14
CA PHE A 177 14.44 1.45 -13.09
C PHE A 177 15.26 0.17 -13.32
N ILE A 178 14.91 -0.94 -12.65
CA ILE A 178 15.56 -2.23 -12.87
C ILE A 178 15.38 -2.69 -14.32
N GLU A 179 14.18 -2.54 -14.89
CA GLU A 179 13.89 -2.95 -16.27
C GLU A 179 14.73 -2.20 -17.31
N VAL A 180 14.87 -0.88 -17.15
CA VAL A 180 15.74 -0.07 -18.01
C VAL A 180 17.20 -0.46 -17.85
N SER A 181 17.66 -0.68 -16.61
CA SER A 181 19.05 -1.06 -16.31
C SER A 181 19.42 -2.41 -16.93
N VAL A 182 18.57 -3.43 -16.79
CA VAL A 182 18.78 -4.76 -17.39
C VAL A 182 18.78 -4.68 -18.92
N THR A 183 17.89 -3.89 -19.50
CA THR A 183 17.82 -3.71 -20.97
C THR A 183 19.10 -3.04 -21.49
N PHE A 184 19.57 -2.00 -20.81
CA PHE A 184 20.80 -1.30 -21.18
C PHE A 184 22.03 -2.24 -21.11
N PHE A 185 22.18 -3.01 -20.03
CA PHE A 185 23.26 -3.98 -19.90
C PHE A 185 23.23 -5.05 -21.00
N ARG A 186 22.04 -5.56 -21.38
CA ARG A 186 21.92 -6.51 -22.50
C ARG A 186 22.35 -5.93 -23.85
N PHE A 187 22.14 -4.64 -24.09
CA PHE A 187 22.55 -3.98 -25.34
C PHE A 187 24.04 -3.62 -25.37
N HIS A 188 24.66 -3.43 -24.21
CA HIS A 188 26.08 -3.06 -24.08
C HIS A 188 27.02 -4.23 -23.79
N GLU A 189 26.52 -5.45 -23.58
CA GLU A 189 27.35 -6.66 -23.61
C GLU A 189 27.88 -6.85 -25.04
N PRO A 190 29.20 -6.72 -25.28
CA PRO A 190 29.72 -6.85 -26.63
C PRO A 190 29.43 -8.27 -27.13
N ARG A 191 28.84 -8.37 -28.33
CA ARG A 191 28.87 -9.58 -29.17
C ARG A 191 30.33 -9.94 -29.44
N ASN A 192 31.02 -10.54 -28.48
CA ASN A 192 32.42 -10.93 -28.61
C ASN A 192 32.60 -12.42 -28.31
N LYS A 193 31.74 -13.26 -28.91
CA LYS A 193 31.87 -14.72 -28.88
C LYS A 193 31.51 -15.41 -30.20
N THR A 194 31.66 -14.74 -31.34
CA THR A 194 31.38 -15.38 -32.64
C THR A 194 32.22 -14.89 -33.83
N GLU A 195 33.48 -14.50 -33.61
CA GLU A 195 34.47 -14.32 -34.71
C GLU A 195 35.86 -14.88 -34.36
N LEU A 196 35.90 -15.99 -33.60
CA LEU A 196 37.14 -16.75 -33.36
C LEU A 196 36.80 -18.25 -33.35
N LEU A 197 36.36 -18.75 -34.50
CA LEU A 197 36.46 -20.16 -34.92
C LEU A 197 36.48 -20.22 -36.44
#